data_AF-A0A485AXG8-F1
#
_entry.id   AF-A0A485AXG8-F1
#
_cell.length_a   1.000
_cell.length_b   1.000
_cell.length_c   1.000
_cell.angle_alpha   90.00
_cell.angle_beta   90.00
_cell.angle_gamma   90.00
#
_symmetry.space_group_name_H-M   'P 1'
#
loop_
_entity.id
_entity.type
_entity.pdbx_description
1 polymer ?
#
loop_
_entity_poly.entity_id
_entity_poly.type
_entity_poly.pdbx_seq_one_letter_code
_entity_poly.pdbx_strand_id
1 'polypeptide(L)'
;MANRRSNLARYIRELKAYPYGCLEQTASGLFPQLYTNAEQLKALGIVGDSDDKRRAAVDIGISRLLQMQKDNGGFGLWDKDGPEEYWLTAYVMDFLVRAGEQGYSVPAEAINKGNNRMLRYLQEPGLMSVRYTDDTAASRFAIQAYAGLVLARQQKAPLGALRELWERREQVRSGLPLMQLGIALKAMGDAPRSQQAVQLALTTKRSEQPRWLADYGSDLRDQCVNALSA
;
A
#
# COMPACT_ATOMS: atom_id res chain seq x y z
N MET A 1 -7.26 24.09 12.68
CA MET A 1 -7.72 23.63 11.36
C MET A 1 -6.91 24.19 10.18
N ALA A 2 -6.43 25.45 10.22
CA ALA A 2 -5.62 26.04 9.14
C ALA A 2 -4.29 25.30 8.84
N ASN A 3 -3.59 24.81 9.88
CA ASN A 3 -2.31 24.08 9.73
C ASN A 3 -2.42 22.72 9.01
N ARG A 4 -3.58 22.05 9.03
CA ARG A 4 -3.78 20.77 8.33
C ARG A 4 -3.99 20.95 6.82
N ARG A 5 -4.67 22.03 6.41
CA ARG A 5 -4.91 22.35 4.99
C ARG A 5 -3.62 22.76 4.27
N SER A 6 -2.73 23.50 4.94
CA SER A 6 -1.46 23.93 4.32
C SER A 6 -0.49 22.75 4.10
N ASN A 7 -0.49 21.76 5.00
CA ASN A 7 0.31 20.54 4.86
C ASN A 7 -0.16 19.64 3.72
N LEU A 8 -1.47 19.43 3.55
CA LEU A 8 -2.00 18.62 2.43
C LEU A 8 -1.64 19.22 1.07
N ALA A 9 -1.79 20.54 0.92
CA ALA A 9 -1.41 21.25 -0.29
C ALA A 9 0.11 21.24 -0.56
N ARG A 10 0.94 21.13 0.48
CA ARG A 10 2.38 20.92 0.34
C ARG A 10 2.68 19.50 -0.17
N TYR A 11 2.10 18.46 0.43
CA TYR A 11 2.34 17.07 0.01
C TYR A 11 1.87 16.79 -1.42
N ILE A 12 0.72 17.34 -1.84
CA ILE A 12 0.23 17.21 -3.21
C ILE A 12 1.20 17.87 -4.22
N ARG A 13 1.77 19.03 -3.88
CA ARG A 13 2.75 19.72 -4.73
C ARG A 13 4.08 18.97 -4.82
N GLU A 14 4.57 18.46 -3.69
CA GLU A 14 5.81 17.67 -3.66
C GLU A 14 5.67 16.39 -4.51
N LEU A 15 4.53 15.70 -4.44
CA LEU A 15 4.25 14.52 -5.25
C LEU A 15 4.11 14.81 -6.76
N LYS A 16 3.62 16.00 -7.15
CA LYS A 16 3.52 16.42 -8.56
C LYS A 16 4.89 16.75 -9.18
N ALA A 17 5.90 17.05 -8.37
CA ALA A 17 7.17 17.60 -8.82
C ALA A 17 8.32 16.57 -8.98
N TYR A 18 8.09 15.28 -8.72
CA TYR A 18 9.17 14.29 -8.72
C TYR A 18 9.49 13.76 -10.14
N PRO A 19 10.72 13.98 -10.66
CA PRO A 19 11.08 13.66 -12.06
C PRO A 19 11.63 12.23 -12.26
N TYR A 20 11.49 11.35 -11.27
CA TYR A 20 12.06 10.00 -11.30
C TYR A 20 10.92 8.95 -11.32
N GLY A 21 11.01 7.99 -12.25
CA GLY A 21 9.93 7.07 -12.64
C GLY A 21 10.01 5.68 -12.00
N CYS A 22 10.50 5.61 -10.76
CA CYS A 22 10.45 4.39 -9.93
C CYS A 22 9.01 3.96 -9.67
N LEU A 23 8.81 2.67 -9.36
CA LEU A 23 7.53 2.09 -9.00
C LEU A 23 6.83 2.84 -7.85
N GLU A 24 7.54 3.04 -6.74
CA GLU A 24 7.03 3.74 -5.55
C GLU A 24 6.65 5.19 -5.88
N GLN A 25 7.56 5.93 -6.52
CA GLN A 25 7.34 7.33 -6.87
C GLN A 25 6.16 7.51 -7.82
N THR A 26 6.04 6.63 -8.81
CA THR A 26 4.92 6.62 -9.76
C THR A 26 3.61 6.40 -9.03
N ALA A 27 3.50 5.36 -8.20
CA ALA A 27 2.28 5.09 -7.45
C ALA A 27 1.95 6.21 -6.44
N SER A 28 2.93 6.68 -5.67
CA SER A 28 2.79 7.78 -4.71
C SER A 28 2.31 9.08 -5.36
N GLY A 29 2.81 9.41 -6.56
CA GLY A 29 2.37 10.57 -7.34
C GLY A 29 0.94 10.47 -7.89
N LEU A 30 0.43 9.25 -8.06
CA LEU A 30 -0.89 8.99 -8.63
C LEU A 30 -1.98 8.84 -7.57
N PHE A 31 -1.65 8.39 -6.35
CA PHE A 31 -2.64 8.20 -5.28
C PHE A 31 -3.50 9.44 -5.01
N PRO A 32 -2.94 10.66 -4.84
CA PRO A 32 -3.75 11.86 -4.64
C PRO A 32 -4.69 12.14 -5.82
N GLN A 33 -4.26 11.77 -7.03
CA GLN A 33 -5.05 12.00 -8.24
C GLN A 33 -6.28 11.10 -8.30
N LEU A 34 -6.30 9.93 -7.64
CA LEU A 34 -7.49 9.09 -7.56
C LEU A 34 -8.62 9.72 -6.72
N TYR A 35 -8.28 10.53 -5.72
CA TYR A 35 -9.23 11.04 -4.72
C TYR A 35 -9.45 12.56 -4.78
N THR A 36 -8.86 13.23 -5.77
CA THR A 36 -9.02 14.67 -5.96
C THR A 36 -9.70 14.98 -7.29
N ASN A 37 -10.44 16.09 -7.33
CA ASN A 37 -10.98 16.68 -8.55
C ASN A 37 -10.63 18.17 -8.65
N ALA A 38 -10.88 18.78 -9.80
CA ALA A 38 -10.52 20.18 -10.03
C ALA A 38 -11.16 21.15 -9.02
N GLU A 39 -12.40 20.88 -8.60
CA GLU A 39 -13.12 21.69 -7.61
C GLU A 39 -12.46 21.62 -6.22
N GLN A 40 -12.10 20.43 -5.76
CA GLN A 40 -11.42 20.22 -4.48
C GLN A 40 -10.02 20.85 -4.48
N LEU A 41 -9.26 20.72 -5.57
CA LEU A 41 -7.95 21.37 -5.69
C LEU A 41 -8.10 22.89 -5.63
N LYS A 42 -9.10 23.45 -6.33
CA LYS A 42 -9.41 24.88 -6.28
C LYS A 42 -9.82 25.34 -4.88
N ALA A 43 -10.64 24.56 -4.16
CA ALA A 43 -11.04 24.84 -2.79
C ALA A 43 -9.86 24.82 -1.79
N LEU A 44 -8.79 24.09 -2.13
CA LEU A 44 -7.52 24.06 -1.38
C LEU A 44 -6.52 25.13 -1.84
N GLY A 45 -6.88 25.97 -2.81
CA GLY A 45 -5.99 26.99 -3.38
C GLY A 45 -4.86 26.39 -4.25
N ILE A 46 -5.03 25.17 -4.74
CA ILE A 46 -4.07 24.47 -5.59
C ILE A 46 -4.50 24.64 -7.05
N VAL A 47 -3.64 25.24 -7.86
CA VAL A 47 -3.83 25.29 -9.31
C VAL A 47 -3.54 23.89 -9.87
N GLY A 48 -4.59 23.19 -10.26
CA GLY A 48 -4.55 21.84 -10.82
C GLY A 48 -4.77 21.81 -12.33
N ASP A 49 -4.53 20.65 -12.93
CA ASP A 49 -4.96 20.35 -14.29
C ASP A 49 -6.49 20.13 -14.33
N SER A 50 -7.10 20.15 -15.53
CA SER A 50 -8.51 19.74 -15.69
C SER A 50 -8.71 18.28 -15.31
N ASP A 51 -9.95 17.91 -14.96
CA ASP A 51 -10.26 16.52 -14.60
C ASP A 51 -9.95 15.53 -15.74
N ASP A 52 -10.16 15.91 -17.00
CA ASP A 52 -9.81 15.07 -18.15
C ASP A 52 -8.30 14.86 -18.27
N LYS A 53 -7.52 15.93 -18.12
CA LYS A 53 -6.05 15.85 -18.19
C LYS A 53 -5.48 15.05 -17.01
N ARG A 54 -6.08 15.18 -15.82
CA ARG A 54 -5.76 14.36 -14.65
C ARG A 54 -6.09 12.88 -14.90
N ARG A 55 -7.27 12.57 -15.44
CA ARG A 55 -7.64 11.19 -15.77
C ARG A 55 -6.68 10.57 -16.78
N ALA A 56 -6.34 11.29 -17.86
CA ALA A 56 -5.35 10.83 -18.83
C ALA A 56 -3.96 10.60 -18.20
N ALA A 57 -3.53 11.46 -17.26
CA ALA A 57 -2.28 11.26 -16.53
C ALA A 57 -2.30 10.00 -15.67
N VAL A 58 -3.44 9.67 -15.06
CA VAL A 58 -3.62 8.43 -14.30
C VAL A 58 -3.58 7.20 -15.22
N ASP A 59 -4.20 7.24 -16.40
CA ASP A 59 -4.14 6.13 -17.37
C ASP A 59 -2.71 5.85 -17.86
N ILE A 60 -1.94 6.91 -18.13
CA ILE A 60 -0.51 6.80 -18.45
C ILE A 60 0.26 6.22 -17.27
N GLY A 61 -0.05 6.68 -16.06
CA GLY A 61 0.54 6.18 -14.82
C GLY A 61 0.28 4.69 -14.59
N ILE A 62 -0.97 4.23 -14.76
CA ILE A 62 -1.35 2.81 -14.71
C ILE A 62 -0.54 2.02 -15.74
N SER A 63 -0.47 2.50 -16.98
CA SER A 63 0.30 1.85 -18.05
C SER A 63 1.78 1.72 -17.68
N ARG A 64 2.37 2.75 -17.07
CA ARG A 64 3.75 2.74 -16.59
C ARG A 64 3.96 1.74 -15.45
N LEU A 65 3.04 1.67 -14.48
CA LEU A 65 3.10 0.68 -13.40
C LEU A 65 3.08 -0.74 -13.95
N LEU A 66 2.21 -1.02 -14.93
CA LEU A 66 2.08 -2.34 -15.56
C LEU A 66 3.34 -2.77 -16.34
N GLN A 67 4.12 -1.83 -16.89
CA GLN A 67 5.42 -2.15 -17.51
C GLN A 67 6.45 -2.68 -16.51
N MET A 68 6.28 -2.40 -15.22
CA MET A 68 7.14 -2.89 -14.14
C MET A 68 6.62 -4.19 -13.51
N GLN A 69 5.48 -4.70 -13.99
CA GLN A 69 4.96 -5.99 -13.54
C GLN A 69 5.80 -7.13 -14.13
N LYS A 70 6.22 -8.04 -13.27
CA LYS A 70 6.99 -9.23 -13.58
C LYS A 70 6.06 -10.35 -14.05
N ASP A 71 6.60 -11.34 -14.76
CA ASP A 71 5.83 -12.50 -15.24
C ASP A 71 5.18 -13.30 -14.10
N ASN A 72 5.80 -13.31 -12.92
CA ASN A 72 5.27 -13.95 -11.72
C ASN A 72 4.16 -13.16 -11.02
N GLY A 73 3.78 -11.98 -11.54
CA GLY A 73 2.73 -11.10 -11.03
C GLY A 73 3.19 -10.06 -10.01
N GLY A 74 4.41 -10.17 -9.48
CA GLY A 74 5.02 -9.15 -8.62
C GLY A 74 5.48 -7.93 -9.42
N PHE A 75 6.06 -6.94 -8.76
CA PHE A 75 6.60 -5.74 -9.40
C PHE A 75 8.07 -5.54 -9.06
N GLY A 76 8.86 -5.07 -10.03
CA GLY A 76 10.22 -4.60 -9.82
C GLY A 76 10.26 -3.08 -9.64
N LEU A 77 11.35 -2.57 -9.04
CA LEU A 77 11.47 -1.15 -8.70
C LEU A 77 11.52 -0.21 -9.92
N TRP A 78 12.16 -0.66 -11.01
CA TRP A 78 12.43 0.15 -12.20
C TRP A 78 11.87 -0.47 -13.49
N ASP A 79 11.87 -1.79 -13.56
CA ASP A 79 11.44 -2.61 -14.69
C ASP A 79 11.06 -4.02 -14.20
N LYS A 80 10.54 -4.84 -15.12
CA LYS A 80 10.10 -6.22 -14.86
C LYS A 80 11.24 -7.23 -14.66
N ASP A 81 12.47 -6.91 -15.07
CA ASP A 81 13.61 -7.83 -15.07
C ASP A 81 14.43 -7.71 -13.77
N GLY A 82 14.36 -6.56 -13.11
CA GLY A 82 14.93 -6.34 -11.78
C GLY A 82 14.28 -7.18 -10.68
N PRO A 83 14.89 -7.24 -9.48
CA PRO A 83 14.36 -8.07 -8.40
C PRO A 83 13.00 -7.57 -7.91
N GLU A 84 12.22 -8.49 -7.37
CA GLU A 84 10.87 -8.19 -6.91
C GLU A 84 10.88 -7.37 -5.61
N GLU A 85 10.04 -6.34 -5.59
CA GLU A 85 9.78 -5.50 -4.42
C GLU A 85 8.45 -5.90 -3.80
N TYR A 86 8.48 -6.79 -2.80
CA TYR A 86 7.26 -7.43 -2.27
C TYR A 86 6.30 -6.43 -1.61
N TRP A 87 6.82 -5.49 -0.80
CA TRP A 87 5.98 -4.48 -0.17
C TRP A 87 5.39 -3.52 -1.21
N LEU A 88 6.20 -3.11 -2.21
CA LEU A 88 5.71 -2.27 -3.30
C LEU A 88 4.75 -2.99 -4.23
N THR A 89 4.85 -4.31 -4.36
CA THR A 89 3.85 -5.12 -5.06
C THR A 89 2.49 -4.97 -4.39
N ALA A 90 2.40 -5.10 -3.06
CA ALA A 90 1.16 -4.84 -2.33
C ALA A 90 0.69 -3.38 -2.49
N TYR A 91 1.61 -2.41 -2.43
CA TYR A 91 1.30 -0.99 -2.58
C TYR A 91 0.70 -0.64 -3.95
N VAL A 92 1.30 -1.14 -5.03
CA VAL A 92 0.82 -0.94 -6.41
C VAL A 92 -0.47 -1.69 -6.66
N MET A 93 -0.61 -2.89 -6.11
CA MET A 93 -1.87 -3.62 -6.18
C MET A 93 -3.00 -2.88 -5.45
N ASP A 94 -2.76 -2.26 -4.29
CA ASP A 94 -3.74 -1.41 -3.62
C ASP A 94 -4.17 -0.24 -4.53
N PHE A 95 -3.19 0.43 -5.15
CA PHE A 95 -3.44 1.50 -6.12
C PHE A 95 -4.29 1.03 -7.30
N LEU A 96 -3.92 -0.07 -7.95
CA LEU A 96 -4.60 -0.58 -9.15
C LEU A 96 -6.04 -1.04 -8.85
N VAL A 97 -6.25 -1.69 -7.71
CA VAL A 97 -7.60 -2.08 -7.26
C VAL A 97 -8.47 -0.84 -7.04
N ARG A 98 -7.95 0.17 -6.32
CA ARG A 98 -8.66 1.43 -6.08
C ARG A 98 -8.89 2.23 -7.36
N ALA A 99 -7.96 2.19 -8.30
CA ALA A 99 -8.14 2.83 -9.60
C ALA A 99 -9.33 2.19 -10.35
N GLY A 100 -9.45 0.86 -10.31
CA GLY A 100 -10.63 0.16 -10.83
C GLY A 100 -11.93 0.59 -10.14
N GLU A 101 -11.93 0.73 -8.81
CA GLU A 101 -13.07 1.24 -8.04
C GLU A 101 -13.47 2.69 -8.42
N GLN A 102 -12.51 3.51 -8.86
CA GLN A 102 -12.74 4.88 -9.35
C GLN A 102 -13.07 4.96 -10.86
N GLY A 103 -13.27 3.81 -11.52
CA GLY A 103 -13.68 3.72 -12.93
C GLY A 103 -12.55 3.80 -13.94
N TYR A 104 -11.29 3.64 -13.52
CA TYR A 104 -10.15 3.52 -14.45
C TYR A 104 -10.05 2.09 -14.99
N SER A 105 -9.63 1.95 -16.25
CA SER A 105 -9.46 0.63 -16.87
C SER A 105 -8.14 0.01 -16.46
N VAL A 106 -8.20 -1.12 -15.72
CA VAL A 106 -7.03 -1.93 -15.37
C VAL A 106 -7.21 -3.34 -15.93
N PRO A 107 -6.23 -3.90 -16.66
CA PRO A 107 -6.35 -5.24 -17.22
C PRO A 107 -6.59 -6.30 -16.14
N ALA A 108 -7.65 -7.11 -16.31
CA ALA A 108 -8.03 -8.14 -15.35
C ALA A 108 -6.92 -9.19 -15.14
N GLU A 109 -6.16 -9.52 -16.20
CA GLU A 109 -5.03 -10.45 -16.11
C GLU A 109 -3.95 -9.92 -15.16
N ALA A 110 -3.61 -8.63 -15.25
CA ALA A 110 -2.62 -8.01 -14.37
C ALA A 110 -3.05 -8.06 -12.90
N ILE A 111 -4.33 -7.77 -12.63
CA ILE A 111 -4.93 -7.88 -11.29
C ILE A 111 -4.90 -9.32 -10.78
N ASN A 112 -5.24 -10.29 -11.62
CA ASN A 112 -5.25 -11.71 -11.23
C ASN A 112 -3.84 -12.21 -10.93
N LYS A 113 -2.83 -11.87 -11.74
CA LYS A 113 -1.42 -12.21 -11.47
C LYS A 113 -0.94 -11.60 -10.16
N GLY A 114 -1.22 -10.32 -9.93
CA GLY A 114 -0.83 -9.65 -8.68
C GLY A 114 -1.53 -10.22 -7.44
N ASN A 115 -2.82 -10.56 -7.55
CA ASN A 115 -3.56 -11.24 -6.48
C ASN A 115 -2.99 -12.61 -6.17
N ASN A 116 -2.67 -13.41 -7.19
CA ASN A 116 -2.02 -14.70 -7.01
C ASN A 116 -0.65 -14.55 -6.34
N ARG A 117 0.11 -13.51 -6.70
CA ARG A 117 1.40 -13.23 -6.07
C ARG A 117 1.26 -12.86 -4.59
N MET A 118 0.31 -12.00 -4.25
CA MET A 118 -0.01 -11.63 -2.85
C MET A 118 -0.52 -12.82 -2.04
N LEU A 119 -1.28 -13.73 -2.65
CA LEU A 119 -1.72 -14.96 -1.99
C LEU A 119 -0.53 -15.83 -1.59
N ARG A 120 0.49 -15.93 -2.46
CA ARG A 120 1.74 -16.61 -2.14
C ARG A 120 2.52 -15.93 -1.02
N TYR A 121 2.46 -14.59 -0.88
CA TYR A 121 3.07 -13.92 0.26
C TYR A 121 2.43 -14.37 1.58
N LEU A 122 1.11 -14.51 1.60
CA LEU A 122 0.38 -14.99 2.79
C LEU A 122 0.72 -16.43 3.13
N GLN A 123 0.76 -17.32 2.13
CA GLN A 123 0.89 -18.77 2.32
C GLN A 123 2.33 -19.28 2.43
N GLU A 124 3.27 -18.64 1.74
CA GLU A 124 4.65 -19.10 1.60
C GLU A 124 5.65 -17.96 1.91
N PRO A 125 5.69 -17.44 3.16
CA PRO A 125 6.55 -16.30 3.50
C PRO A 125 8.04 -16.55 3.29
N GLY A 126 8.47 -17.82 3.28
CA GLY A 126 9.84 -18.23 3.01
C GLY A 126 10.33 -17.86 1.59
N LEU A 127 9.43 -17.67 0.63
CA LEU A 127 9.78 -17.24 -0.73
C LEU A 127 10.29 -15.79 -0.79
N MET A 128 9.95 -14.98 0.21
CA MET A 128 10.30 -13.56 0.21
C MET A 128 11.73 -13.40 0.72
N SER A 129 12.65 -13.13 -0.22
CA SER A 129 14.01 -12.69 0.07
C SER A 129 14.05 -11.17 0.15
N VAL A 130 13.71 -10.64 1.32
CA VAL A 130 13.65 -9.18 1.57
C VAL A 130 15.09 -8.65 1.66
N ARG A 131 15.46 -7.77 0.73
CA ARG A 131 16.80 -7.19 0.69
C ARG A 131 16.92 -6.00 1.64
N TYR A 132 18.13 -5.77 2.13
CA TYR A 132 18.50 -4.60 2.94
C TYR A 132 17.75 -4.44 4.27
N THR A 133 17.13 -5.51 4.80
CA THR A 133 16.42 -5.45 6.09
C THR A 133 17.28 -5.92 7.27
N ASP A 134 17.14 -5.23 8.40
CA ASP A 134 17.74 -5.62 9.68
C ASP A 134 16.85 -6.59 10.49
N ASP A 135 15.58 -6.76 10.09
CA ASP A 135 14.61 -7.68 10.74
C ASP A 135 13.71 -8.31 9.66
N THR A 136 14.15 -9.46 9.16
CA THR A 136 13.45 -10.19 8.09
C THR A 136 12.05 -10.64 8.52
N ALA A 137 11.87 -11.01 9.79
CA ALA A 137 10.57 -11.46 10.31
C ALA A 137 9.56 -10.31 10.32
N ALA A 138 9.97 -9.15 10.86
CA ALA A 138 9.14 -7.95 10.88
C ALA A 138 8.78 -7.47 9.46
N SER A 139 9.75 -7.50 8.54
CA SER A 139 9.53 -7.08 7.15
C SER A 139 8.56 -8.00 6.42
N ARG A 140 8.72 -9.32 6.57
CA ARG A 140 7.77 -10.31 6.04
C ARG A 140 6.38 -10.11 6.63
N PHE A 141 6.27 -9.86 7.93
CA PHE A 141 4.99 -9.56 8.56
C PHE A 141 4.33 -8.33 7.93
N ALA A 142 5.06 -7.23 7.74
CA ALA A 142 4.54 -6.01 7.12
C ALA A 142 4.04 -6.24 5.68
N ILE A 143 4.79 -7.01 4.88
CA ILE A 143 4.38 -7.39 3.52
C ILE A 143 3.11 -8.24 3.56
N GLN A 144 3.06 -9.26 4.41
CA GLN A 144 1.91 -10.16 4.53
C GLN A 144 0.66 -9.41 5.01
N ALA A 145 0.79 -8.52 5.99
CA ALA A 145 -0.32 -7.75 6.50
C ALA A 145 -0.91 -6.83 5.43
N TYR A 146 -0.06 -6.15 4.65
CA TYR A 146 -0.53 -5.27 3.60
C TYR A 146 -1.16 -6.06 2.44
N ALA A 147 -0.52 -7.14 1.99
CA ALA A 147 -1.09 -8.04 1.00
C ALA A 147 -2.45 -8.61 1.44
N GLY A 148 -2.57 -8.98 2.72
CA GLY A 148 -3.81 -9.43 3.33
C GLY A 148 -4.91 -8.37 3.28
N LEU A 149 -4.59 -7.12 3.57
CA LEU A 149 -5.53 -6.00 3.45
C LEU A 149 -6.04 -5.81 2.02
N VAL A 150 -5.14 -5.80 1.03
CA VAL A 150 -5.50 -5.59 -0.38
C VAL A 150 -6.34 -6.75 -0.92
N LEU A 151 -6.02 -7.98 -0.52
CA LEU A 151 -6.83 -9.15 -0.86
C LEU A 151 -8.19 -9.14 -0.14
N ALA A 152 -8.25 -8.73 1.12
CA ALA A 152 -9.49 -8.68 1.89
C ALA A 152 -10.48 -7.64 1.37
N ARG A 153 -9.98 -6.49 0.86
CA ARG A 153 -10.81 -5.50 0.13
C ARG A 153 -11.55 -6.11 -1.05
N GLN A 154 -10.92 -7.07 -1.72
CA GLN A 154 -11.50 -7.81 -2.85
C GLN A 154 -12.23 -9.09 -2.43
N GLN A 155 -12.38 -9.36 -1.12
CA GLN A 155 -12.92 -10.62 -0.57
C GLN A 155 -12.14 -11.88 -1.02
N LYS A 156 -10.84 -11.74 -1.27
CA LYS A 156 -9.94 -12.81 -1.75
C LYS A 156 -8.93 -13.30 -0.71
N ALA A 157 -8.89 -12.71 0.48
CA ALA A 157 -7.95 -13.12 1.52
C ALA A 157 -8.46 -14.37 2.27
N PRO A 158 -7.72 -15.51 2.27
CA PRO A 158 -8.14 -16.67 3.04
C PRO A 158 -8.06 -16.38 4.55
N LEU A 159 -9.18 -16.57 5.26
CA LEU A 159 -9.25 -16.27 6.69
C LEU A 159 -8.24 -17.06 7.53
N GLY A 160 -7.97 -18.32 7.15
CA GLY A 160 -6.95 -19.15 7.80
C GLY A 160 -5.55 -18.54 7.73
N ALA A 161 -5.17 -17.97 6.58
CA ALA A 161 -3.86 -17.33 6.42
C ALA A 161 -3.74 -16.04 7.23
N LEU A 162 -4.82 -15.26 7.34
CA LEU A 162 -4.85 -14.06 8.20
C LEU A 162 -4.73 -14.44 9.69
N ARG A 163 -5.38 -15.52 10.12
CA ARG A 163 -5.26 -16.05 11.48
C ARG A 163 -3.86 -16.55 11.78
N GLU A 164 -3.24 -17.26 10.85
CA GLU A 164 -1.85 -17.71 10.99
C GLU A 164 -0.87 -16.53 11.07
N LEU A 165 -1.11 -15.47 10.31
CA LEU A 165 -0.34 -14.23 10.44
C LEU A 165 -0.54 -13.59 11.83
N TRP A 166 -1.77 -13.56 12.34
CA TRP A 166 -2.08 -13.04 13.67
C TRP A 166 -1.35 -13.77 14.80
N GLU A 167 -1.14 -15.08 14.69
CA GLU A 167 -0.38 -15.82 15.69
C GLU A 167 1.11 -15.42 15.74
N ARG A 168 1.63 -14.80 14.67
CA ARG A 168 3.01 -14.29 14.59
C ARG A 168 3.14 -12.81 14.97
N ARG A 169 2.12 -12.19 15.59
CA ARG A 169 2.07 -10.76 15.94
C ARG A 169 3.25 -10.23 16.79
N GLU A 170 3.96 -11.10 17.51
CA GLU A 170 5.16 -10.72 18.27
C GLU A 170 6.35 -10.29 17.38
N GLN A 171 6.31 -10.64 16.09
CA GLN A 171 7.30 -10.25 15.09
C GLN A 171 7.16 -8.78 14.66
N VAL A 172 6.07 -8.11 15.06
CA VAL A 172 5.77 -6.74 14.64
C VAL A 172 6.73 -5.74 15.26
N ARG A 173 7.08 -4.70 14.47
CA ARG A 173 7.92 -3.57 14.89
C ARG A 173 7.30 -2.19 14.64
N SER A 174 6.06 -2.14 14.14
CA SER A 174 5.24 -0.93 13.93
C SER A 174 3.76 -1.27 14.09
N GLY A 175 2.94 -0.35 14.58
CA GLY A 175 1.49 -0.56 14.68
C GLY A 175 0.77 -0.68 13.33
N LEU A 176 1.30 -0.13 12.24
CA LEU A 176 0.61 -0.11 10.95
C LEU A 176 0.29 -1.52 10.38
N PRO A 177 1.24 -2.48 10.31
CA PRO A 177 0.92 -3.85 9.93
C PRO A 177 -0.19 -4.51 10.76
N LEU A 178 -0.26 -4.22 12.07
CA LEU A 178 -1.33 -4.75 12.92
C LEU A 178 -2.68 -4.12 12.58
N MET A 179 -2.71 -2.82 12.28
CA MET A 179 -3.92 -2.14 11.83
C MET A 179 -4.42 -2.74 10.51
N GLN A 180 -3.53 -2.91 9.53
CA GLN A 180 -3.84 -3.52 8.24
C GLN A 180 -4.40 -4.94 8.40
N LEU A 181 -3.76 -5.76 9.24
CA LEU A 181 -4.23 -7.11 9.56
C LEU A 181 -5.59 -7.08 10.27
N GLY A 182 -5.79 -6.17 11.23
CA GLY A 182 -7.06 -6.02 11.94
C GLY A 182 -8.22 -5.68 11.00
N ILE A 183 -7.99 -4.80 10.04
CA ILE A 183 -8.98 -4.44 9.01
C ILE A 183 -9.26 -5.64 8.10
N ALA A 184 -8.21 -6.35 7.66
CA ALA A 184 -8.36 -7.55 6.84
C ALA A 184 -9.18 -8.64 7.56
N LEU A 185 -8.90 -8.91 8.84
CA LEU A 185 -9.64 -9.85 9.67
C LEU A 185 -11.11 -9.47 9.79
N LYS A 186 -11.42 -8.19 10.01
CA LYS A 186 -12.80 -7.67 10.06
C LYS A 186 -13.52 -7.91 8.74
N ALA A 187 -12.89 -7.53 7.63
CA ALA A 187 -13.46 -7.64 6.29
C ALA A 187 -13.74 -9.10 5.89
N MET A 188 -13.00 -10.05 6.46
CA MET A 188 -13.19 -11.49 6.24
C MET A 188 -13.99 -12.20 7.35
N GLY A 189 -14.56 -11.46 8.31
CA GLY A 189 -15.51 -11.98 9.30
C GLY A 189 -14.96 -12.38 10.68
N ASP A 190 -13.68 -12.13 10.99
CA ASP A 190 -13.10 -12.39 12.33
C ASP A 190 -13.02 -11.10 13.17
N ALA A 191 -14.19 -10.68 13.66
CA ALA A 191 -14.33 -9.49 14.49
C ALA A 191 -13.53 -9.55 15.82
N PRO A 192 -13.47 -10.68 16.55
CA PRO A 192 -12.71 -10.75 17.80
C PRO A 192 -11.21 -10.48 17.61
N ARG A 193 -10.55 -11.15 16.65
CA ARG A 193 -9.12 -10.90 16.39
C ARG A 193 -8.89 -9.53 15.77
N SER A 194 -9.83 -9.03 14.97
CA SER A 194 -9.76 -7.65 14.47
C SER A 194 -9.65 -6.62 15.58
N GLN A 195 -10.53 -6.69 16.59
CA GLN A 195 -10.52 -5.76 17.73
C GLN A 195 -9.20 -5.82 18.51
N GLN A 196 -8.69 -7.03 18.75
CA GLN A 196 -7.40 -7.23 19.41
C GLN A 196 -6.25 -6.64 18.60
N ALA A 197 -6.24 -6.85 17.27
CA ALA A 197 -5.22 -6.33 16.38
C ALA A 197 -5.22 -4.80 16.32
N VAL A 198 -6.40 -4.19 16.22
CA VAL A 198 -6.55 -2.72 16.22
C VAL A 198 -6.12 -2.12 17.55
N GLN A 199 -6.52 -2.72 18.68
CA GLN A 199 -6.12 -2.23 19.99
C GLN A 199 -4.59 -2.32 20.18
N LEU A 200 -3.99 -3.44 19.78
CA LEU A 200 -2.55 -3.60 19.83
C LEU A 200 -1.84 -2.57 18.93
N ALA A 201 -2.32 -2.38 17.70
CA ALA A 201 -1.77 -1.41 16.74
C ALA A 201 -1.65 0.01 17.30
N LEU A 202 -2.65 0.47 18.07
CA LEU A 202 -2.66 1.81 18.67
C LEU A 202 -1.61 1.97 19.79
N THR A 203 -1.21 0.87 20.42
CA THR A 203 -0.21 0.87 21.50
C THR A 203 1.21 0.55 21.01
N THR A 204 1.34 -0.10 19.85
CA THR A 204 2.63 -0.45 19.25
C THR A 204 3.26 0.76 18.56
N LYS A 205 4.26 1.36 19.21
CA LYS A 205 5.14 2.37 18.59
C LYS A 205 6.13 1.72 17.63
N ARG A 206 6.55 2.45 16.59
CA ARG A 206 7.67 2.03 15.74
C ARG A 206 8.95 2.04 16.58
N SER A 207 9.79 1.03 16.39
CA SER A 207 11.08 0.96 17.09
C SER A 207 11.98 2.16 16.70
N GLU A 208 12.50 2.90 17.68
CA GLU A 208 13.38 4.08 17.50
C GLU A 208 14.81 3.71 17.07
N GLN A 209 15.18 2.43 17.14
CA GLN A 209 16.45 1.93 16.62
C GLN A 209 16.54 2.15 15.10
N PRO A 210 17.71 2.50 14.52
CA PRO A 210 17.89 2.70 13.09
C PRO A 210 17.83 1.35 12.35
N ARG A 211 16.65 0.74 12.29
CA ARG A 211 16.38 -0.50 11.57
C ARG A 211 15.57 -0.19 10.33
N TRP A 212 16.12 -0.54 9.16
CA TRP A 212 15.35 -0.45 7.92
C TRP A 212 14.44 -1.69 7.79
N LEU A 213 13.13 -1.44 7.80
CA LEU A 213 12.11 -2.49 7.70
C LEU A 213 11.67 -2.77 6.25
N ALA A 214 12.29 -2.11 5.26
CA ALA A 214 11.94 -2.21 3.84
C ALA A 214 10.44 -1.97 3.54
N ASP A 215 9.74 -1.28 4.43
CA ASP A 215 8.30 -0.99 4.33
C ASP A 215 8.03 0.43 3.83
N TYR A 216 9.08 1.18 3.47
CA TYR A 216 9.04 2.61 3.10
C TYR A 216 8.32 3.48 4.15
N GLY A 217 8.29 3.01 5.40
CA GLY A 217 7.55 3.63 6.50
C GLY A 217 8.35 4.63 7.32
N SER A 218 7.62 5.51 7.98
CA SER A 218 8.12 6.42 9.02
C SER A 218 7.03 6.61 10.07
N ASP A 219 7.36 7.09 11.27
CA ASP A 219 6.37 7.36 12.31
C ASP A 219 5.23 8.26 11.82
N LEU A 220 5.57 9.31 11.07
CA LEU A 220 4.59 10.21 10.50
C LEU A 220 3.70 9.51 9.46
N ARG A 221 4.27 8.66 8.60
CA ARG A 221 3.49 7.91 7.60
C ARG A 221 2.53 6.94 8.29
N ASP A 222 3.04 6.17 9.25
CA ASP A 222 2.27 5.12 9.92
C ASP A 222 1.12 5.73 10.72
N GLN A 223 1.34 6.88 11.37
CA GLN A 223 0.28 7.65 12.04
C GLN A 223 -0.77 8.19 11.07
N CYS A 224 -0.35 8.77 9.93
CA CYS A 224 -1.28 9.28 8.92
C CYS A 224 -2.15 8.18 8.31
N VAL A 225 -1.57 7.03 7.97
CA VAL A 225 -2.33 5.91 7.38
C VAL A 225 -3.30 5.29 8.40
N ASN A 226 -2.87 5.15 9.67
CA ASN A 226 -3.76 4.68 10.74
C ASN A 226 -4.95 5.63 10.93
N ALA A 227 -4.73 6.95 10.90
CA ALA A 227 -5.80 7.93 11.04
C ALA A 227 -6.80 7.97 9.88
N LEU A 228 -6.41 7.49 8.68
CA LEU A 228 -7.31 7.35 7.53
C LEU A 228 -8.10 6.03 7.54
N SER A 229 -7.71 5.08 8.39
CA SER A 229 -8.25 3.73 8.43
C SER A 229 -9.15 3.45 9.64
N ALA A 230 -9.20 4.38 10.60
CA ALA A 230 -10.12 4.42 11.73
C ALA A 230 -11.41 5.15 11.36
#